data_AF-A0A7I4EI20-F1
#
_entry.id   AF-A0A7I4EI20-F1
#
_cell.length_a   1.000
_cell.length_b   1.000
_cell.length_c   1.000
_cell.angle_alpha   90.00
_cell.angle_beta   90.00
_cell.angle_gamma   90.00
#
_symmetry.space_group_name_H-M   'P 1'
#
loop_
_entity.id
_entity.type
_entity.pdbx_description
1 polymer ?
#
loop_
_entity_poly.entity_id
_entity_poly.type
_entity_poly.pdbx_seq_one_letter_code
_entity_poly.pdbx_strand_id
1 'polypeptide(L)'
;MASEEPVSASASALMSTSKRQQIDSLSILLQISMLGLAFVFGHILRRHKFYYLHEGSASLLIGLVVGALARFTYPQDRFSNWFNFHEGFFFLFLLPPIIFDSGFNLQPGPFFSNFGAICTFAILGTLISAMVTGGFVYLGGRLSLVYKLPLLESCIFGSIISATDPVSVLAVFQELGTDVNLYALVLGESVLNDAVRHHDPIKEVKCL
;
A
#
# COMPACT_ATOMS: atom_id res chain seq x y z
N MET A 1 34.50 59.84 -13.70
CA MET A 1 34.96 58.53 -14.21
C MET A 1 34.19 57.46 -13.45
N ALA A 2 33.05 57.07 -13.99
CA ALA A 2 32.15 56.06 -13.43
C ALA A 2 31.82 55.11 -14.58
N SER A 3 32.35 53.88 -14.56
CA SER A 3 31.87 52.74 -15.38
C SER A 3 32.79 51.53 -15.26
N GLU A 4 32.68 50.71 -14.19
CA GLU A 4 33.12 49.29 -14.22
C GLU A 4 32.25 48.34 -13.33
N GLU A 5 31.06 48.75 -12.87
CA GLU A 5 30.26 48.00 -11.87
C GLU A 5 28.94 47.30 -12.33
N PRO A 6 28.66 46.96 -13.61
CA PRO A 6 27.49 46.11 -13.93
C PRO A 6 27.81 44.65 -14.33
N VAL A 7 29.08 44.31 -14.63
CA VAL A 7 29.42 43.01 -15.26
C VAL A 7 29.63 41.89 -14.23
N SER A 8 30.19 42.20 -13.06
CA SER A 8 30.51 41.24 -11.99
C SER A 8 29.25 40.61 -11.36
N ALA A 9 28.24 41.44 -11.04
CA ALA A 9 27.00 40.99 -10.41
C ALA A 9 26.16 40.08 -11.31
N SER A 10 26.09 40.39 -12.61
CA SER A 10 25.35 39.61 -13.60
C SER A 10 26.03 38.25 -13.88
N ALA A 11 27.37 38.20 -13.88
CA ALA A 11 28.13 36.96 -13.99
C ALA A 11 27.92 36.03 -12.78
N SER A 12 27.92 36.57 -11.55
CA SER A 12 27.62 35.79 -10.34
C SER A 12 26.17 35.29 -10.27
N ALA A 13 25.20 36.07 -10.76
CA ALA A 13 23.80 35.66 -10.85
C ALA A 13 23.62 34.53 -11.88
N LEU A 14 24.19 34.66 -13.08
CA LEU A 14 24.21 33.60 -14.11
C LEU A 14 24.93 32.33 -13.61
N MET A 15 26.05 32.48 -12.90
CA MET A 15 26.78 31.34 -12.33
C MET A 15 25.98 30.64 -11.22
N SER A 16 25.22 31.39 -10.41
CA SER A 16 24.34 30.82 -9.37
C SER A 16 23.11 30.13 -9.95
N THR A 17 22.57 30.63 -11.06
CA THR A 17 21.40 30.08 -11.77
C THR A 17 21.81 28.81 -12.52
N SER A 18 22.99 28.81 -13.15
CA SER A 18 23.57 27.65 -13.83
C SER A 18 23.93 26.52 -12.86
N LYS A 19 24.48 26.83 -11.67
CA LYS A 19 24.69 25.84 -10.60
C LYS A 19 23.39 25.25 -10.06
N ARG A 20 22.32 26.05 -9.89
CA ARG A 20 21.00 25.57 -9.48
C ARG A 20 20.39 24.63 -10.52
N GLN A 21 20.43 25.03 -11.79
CA GLN A 21 19.99 24.21 -12.91
C GLN A 21 20.78 22.89 -13.00
N GLN A 22 22.09 22.91 -12.73
CA GLN A 22 22.92 21.69 -12.66
C GLN A 22 22.52 20.77 -11.49
N ILE A 23 22.22 21.32 -10.31
CA ILE A 23 21.79 20.55 -9.14
C ILE A 23 20.40 19.93 -9.38
N ASP A 24 19.48 20.67 -9.99
CA ASP A 24 18.14 20.19 -10.32
C ASP A 24 18.20 19.08 -11.40
N SER A 25 19.01 19.28 -12.44
CA SER A 25 19.24 18.28 -13.48
C SER A 25 19.91 17.01 -12.94
N LEU A 26 20.85 17.16 -12.00
CA LEU A 26 21.52 16.04 -11.32
C LEU A 26 20.55 15.26 -10.42
N SER A 27 19.62 15.95 -9.76
CA SER A 27 18.61 15.31 -8.92
C SER A 27 17.65 14.44 -9.74
N ILE A 28 17.20 14.92 -10.90
CA ILE A 28 16.32 14.18 -11.81
C ILE A 28 17.08 13.00 -12.45
N LEU A 29 18.35 13.20 -12.80
CA LEU A 29 19.21 12.12 -13.31
C LEU A 29 19.39 11.01 -12.28
N LEU A 30 19.65 11.37 -11.02
CA LEU A 30 19.74 10.41 -9.92
C LEU A 30 18.41 9.70 -9.68
N GLN A 31 17.28 10.41 -9.78
CA GLN A 31 15.92 9.85 -9.65
C GLN A 31 15.64 8.76 -10.69
N ILE A 32 15.93 9.07 -11.96
CA ILE A 32 15.70 8.17 -13.09
C ILE A 32 16.67 6.99 -13.04
N SER A 33 17.92 7.22 -12.61
CA SER A 33 18.91 6.16 -12.41
C SER A 33 18.50 5.20 -11.28
N MET A 34 17.98 5.73 -10.16
CA MET A 34 17.46 4.92 -9.06
C MET A 34 16.26 4.07 -9.50
N LEU A 35 15.34 4.65 -10.29
CA LEU A 35 14.19 3.93 -10.83
C LEU A 35 14.62 2.83 -11.81
N GLY A 36 15.60 3.12 -12.67
CA GLY A 36 16.20 2.14 -13.58
C GLY A 36 16.88 0.99 -12.83
N LEU A 37 17.66 1.30 -11.79
CA LEU A 37 18.29 0.30 -10.93
C LEU A 37 17.26 -0.55 -10.18
N ALA A 38 16.20 0.05 -9.63
CA ALA A 38 15.11 -0.69 -8.99
C ALA A 38 14.38 -1.61 -9.97
N PHE A 39 14.16 -1.15 -11.21
CA PHE A 39 13.53 -1.95 -12.26
C PHE A 39 14.42 -3.12 -12.71
N VAL A 40 15.73 -2.87 -12.89
CA VAL A 40 16.72 -3.89 -13.25
C VAL A 40 16.89 -4.89 -12.11
N PHE A 41 16.94 -4.45 -10.85
CA PHE A 41 17.04 -5.33 -9.69
C PHE A 41 15.77 -6.18 -9.52
N GLY A 42 14.58 -5.59 -9.70
CA GLY A 42 13.31 -6.31 -9.75
C GLY A 42 13.20 -7.28 -10.94
N HIS A 43 13.87 -6.99 -12.06
CA HIS A 43 13.93 -7.88 -13.22
C HIS A 43 14.94 -9.03 -13.01
N ILE A 44 16.10 -8.76 -12.40
CA ILE A 44 17.11 -9.76 -12.06
C ILE A 44 16.59 -10.75 -11.01
N LEU A 45 15.84 -10.25 -10.02
CA LEU A 45 15.21 -11.10 -9.01
C LEU A 45 14.09 -11.96 -9.61
N ARG A 46 13.29 -11.42 -10.54
CA ARG A 46 12.32 -12.22 -11.33
C ARG A 46 13.00 -13.33 -12.13
N ARG A 47 14.23 -13.12 -12.59
CA ARG A 47 15.01 -14.14 -13.31
C ARG A 47 15.53 -15.27 -12.43
N HIS A 48 15.67 -15.05 -11.12
CA HIS A 48 16.25 -16.03 -10.21
C HIS A 48 15.28 -17.12 -9.72
N LYS A 49 14.02 -17.15 -10.20
CA LYS A 49 13.03 -18.24 -10.03
C LYS A 49 13.03 -18.88 -8.63
N PHE A 50 12.80 -18.09 -7.58
CA PHE A 50 12.45 -18.66 -6.27
C PHE A 50 10.97 -19.13 -6.29
N TYR A 51 10.76 -20.41 -6.59
CA TYR A 51 9.45 -21.07 -6.69
C TYR A 51 8.66 -21.22 -5.37
N TYR A 52 9.11 -20.60 -4.27
CA TYR A 52 8.49 -20.70 -2.94
C TYR A 52 7.85 -19.40 -2.44
N LEU A 53 7.99 -18.29 -3.15
CA LEU A 53 7.41 -17.00 -2.75
C LEU A 53 6.40 -16.52 -3.79
N HIS A 54 5.18 -16.24 -3.33
CA HIS A 54 4.12 -15.67 -4.14
C HIS A 54 4.59 -14.33 -4.75
N GLU A 55 4.25 -14.04 -6.01
CA GLU A 55 4.78 -12.88 -6.76
C GLU A 55 4.53 -11.54 -6.00
N GLY A 56 3.37 -11.41 -5.35
CA GLY A 56 3.05 -10.28 -4.46
C GLY A 56 3.94 -10.20 -3.21
N SER A 57 4.19 -11.32 -2.54
CA SER A 57 5.05 -11.36 -1.34
C SER A 57 6.52 -11.04 -1.67
N ALA A 58 7.00 -11.48 -2.84
CA ALA A 58 8.35 -11.19 -3.31
C ALA A 58 8.52 -9.70 -3.61
N SER A 59 7.54 -9.07 -4.28
CA SER A 59 7.59 -7.63 -4.55
C SER A 59 7.53 -6.78 -3.27
N LEU A 60 6.70 -7.17 -2.29
CA LEU A 60 6.65 -6.54 -0.97
C LEU A 60 8.00 -6.63 -0.24
N LEU A 61 8.63 -7.81 -0.23
CA LEU A 61 9.90 -8.06 0.46
C LEU A 61 11.04 -7.26 -0.20
N ILE A 62 11.04 -7.17 -1.54
CA ILE A 62 11.97 -6.31 -2.29
C ILE A 62 11.75 -4.84 -1.92
N GLY A 63 10.50 -4.38 -1.90
CA GLY A 63 10.15 -3.01 -1.49
C GLY A 63 10.62 -2.69 -0.07
N LEU A 64 10.48 -3.64 0.86
CA LEU A 64 10.94 -3.51 2.25
C LEU A 64 12.47 -3.43 2.34
N VAL A 65 13.19 -4.28 1.60
CA VAL A 65 14.65 -4.26 1.56
C VAL A 65 15.15 -2.95 0.96
N VAL A 66 14.64 -2.55 -0.21
CA VAL A 66 15.01 -1.29 -0.88
C VAL A 66 14.67 -0.08 0.00
N GLY A 67 13.48 -0.07 0.62
CA GLY A 67 13.06 0.98 1.55
C GLY A 67 13.93 1.06 2.80
N ALA A 68 14.34 -0.08 3.37
CA ALA A 68 15.25 -0.14 4.51
C ALA A 68 16.66 0.37 4.16
N LEU A 69 17.21 -0.04 3.01
CA LEU A 69 18.48 0.46 2.48
C LEU A 69 18.44 1.97 2.21
N ALA A 70 17.34 2.45 1.61
CA ALA A 70 17.15 3.88 1.35
C ALA A 70 17.07 4.70 2.64
N ARG A 71 16.37 4.20 3.66
CA ARG A 71 16.29 4.81 5.00
C ARG A 71 17.66 4.86 5.69
N PHE A 72 18.51 3.86 5.50
CA PHE A 72 19.84 3.82 6.08
C PHE A 72 20.82 4.79 5.39
N THR A 73 20.59 5.08 4.11
CA THR A 73 21.49 5.88 3.27
C THR A 73 21.16 7.39 3.30
N TYR A 74 19.88 7.76 3.50
CA TYR A 74 19.45 9.17 3.46
C TYR A 74 18.78 9.62 4.78
N PRO A 75 19.30 10.66 5.47
CA PRO A 75 18.68 11.21 6.68
C PRO A 75 17.35 11.92 6.38
N GLN A 76 16.28 11.25 6.83
CA GLN A 76 14.92 11.62 7.26
C GLN A 76 14.07 12.68 6.53
N ASP A 77 14.61 13.78 5.98
CA ASP A 77 13.76 14.93 5.64
C ASP A 77 13.34 15.02 4.15
N ARG A 78 13.99 14.26 3.26
CA ARG A 78 13.72 14.28 1.80
C ARG A 78 13.00 13.04 1.27
N PHE A 79 12.95 11.95 2.03
CA PHE A 79 12.31 10.70 1.61
C PHE A 79 10.78 10.73 1.76
N SER A 80 10.26 11.43 2.78
CA SER A 80 8.83 11.47 3.13
C SER A 80 7.95 12.18 2.09
N ASN A 81 8.48 13.15 1.33
CA ASN A 81 7.69 13.87 0.33
C ASN A 81 7.57 13.14 -1.01
N TRP A 82 8.51 12.25 -1.34
CA TRP A 82 8.46 11.47 -2.58
C TRP A 82 7.58 10.23 -2.49
N PHE A 83 7.33 9.73 -1.28
CA PHE A 83 6.53 8.53 -1.00
C PHE A 83 5.17 8.82 -0.35
N ASN A 84 4.64 10.04 -0.54
CA ASN A 84 3.28 10.36 -0.07
C ASN A 84 2.24 9.67 -0.98
N PHE A 85 1.97 8.39 -0.70
CA PHE A 85 0.97 7.61 -1.40
C PHE A 85 -0.41 8.23 -1.17
N HIS A 86 -1.03 8.68 -2.25
CA HIS A 86 -2.39 9.19 -2.21
C HIS A 86 -3.36 8.01 -2.17
N GLU A 87 -3.90 7.74 -1.00
CA GLU A 87 -4.92 6.70 -0.77
C GLU A 87 -6.08 6.79 -1.79
N GLY A 88 -6.56 8.00 -2.07
CA GLY A 88 -7.62 8.22 -3.06
C GLY A 88 -7.26 7.78 -4.49
N PHE A 89 -5.99 7.86 -4.90
CA PHE A 89 -5.59 7.35 -6.22
C PHE A 89 -5.69 5.83 -6.27
N PHE A 90 -5.27 5.14 -5.20
CA PHE A 90 -5.40 3.69 -5.12
C PHE A 90 -6.87 3.24 -5.18
N PHE A 91 -7.72 3.81 -4.34
CA PHE A 91 -9.12 3.41 -4.27
C PHE A 91 -9.98 3.86 -5.45
N LEU A 92 -9.73 5.03 -6.04
CA LEU A 92 -10.53 5.52 -7.17
C LEU A 92 -10.01 5.06 -8.54
N PHE A 93 -8.73 4.72 -8.67
CA PHE A 93 -8.12 4.40 -9.97
C PHE A 93 -7.66 2.95 -10.08
N LEU A 94 -7.10 2.35 -9.03
CA LEU A 94 -6.61 0.96 -9.08
C LEU A 94 -7.68 -0.05 -8.68
N LEU A 95 -8.45 0.22 -7.63
CA LEU A 95 -9.46 -0.71 -7.13
C LEU A 95 -10.59 -1.01 -8.15
N PRO A 96 -11.17 -0.02 -8.87
CA PRO A 96 -12.32 -0.28 -9.74
C PRO A 96 -12.00 -1.20 -10.93
N PRO A 97 -10.89 -1.02 -11.66
CA PRO A 97 -10.50 -1.98 -12.71
C PRO A 97 -10.25 -3.39 -12.18
N ILE A 98 -9.65 -3.54 -10.99
CA ILE A 98 -9.36 -4.86 -10.40
C ILE A 98 -10.67 -5.57 -10.02
N ILE A 99 -11.59 -4.87 -9.36
CA ILE A 99 -12.91 -5.44 -9.01
C ILE A 99 -13.71 -5.74 -10.28
N PHE A 100 -13.62 -4.89 -11.31
CA PHE A 100 -14.33 -5.10 -12.57
C PHE A 100 -13.82 -6.33 -13.31
N ASP A 101 -12.51 -6.48 -13.49
CA ASP A 101 -11.91 -7.67 -14.12
C ASP A 101 -12.25 -8.95 -13.33
N SER A 102 -12.15 -8.84 -12.00
CA SER A 102 -12.46 -9.96 -11.10
C SER A 102 -13.93 -10.36 -11.11
N GLY A 103 -14.84 -9.37 -11.20
CA GLY A 103 -16.28 -9.57 -11.27
C GLY A 103 -16.76 -9.99 -12.65
N PHE A 104 -16.08 -9.60 -13.74
CA PHE A 104 -16.39 -10.03 -15.10
C PHE A 104 -16.08 -11.53 -15.30
N ASN A 105 -14.99 -12.03 -14.70
CA ASN A 105 -14.63 -13.44 -14.73
C ASN A 105 -15.44 -14.30 -13.73
N LEU A 106 -16.28 -13.68 -12.89
CA LEU A 106 -17.06 -14.36 -11.86
C LEU A 106 -18.33 -14.99 -12.43
N GLN A 107 -18.60 -16.25 -12.09
CA GLN A 107 -19.87 -16.89 -12.41
C GLN A 107 -20.94 -16.49 -11.36
N PRO A 108 -22.06 -15.85 -11.76
CA PRO A 108 -23.04 -15.33 -10.79
C PRO A 108 -23.81 -16.44 -10.05
N GLY A 109 -24.03 -17.61 -10.67
CA GLY A 109 -24.81 -18.69 -10.05
C GLY A 109 -24.27 -19.13 -8.68
N PRO A 110 -23.01 -19.61 -8.59
CA PRO A 110 -22.43 -20.04 -7.32
C PRO A 110 -22.21 -18.91 -6.31
N PHE A 111 -21.94 -17.68 -6.78
CA PHE A 111 -21.78 -16.49 -5.94
C PHE A 111 -23.07 -16.16 -5.18
N PHE A 112 -24.21 -16.07 -5.87
CA PHE A 112 -25.47 -15.74 -5.22
C PHE A 112 -26.03 -16.90 -4.39
N SER A 113 -25.73 -18.16 -4.76
CA SER A 113 -26.12 -19.33 -3.97
C SER A 113 -25.43 -19.39 -2.60
N ASN A 114 -24.22 -18.84 -2.49
CA ASN A 114 -23.42 -18.85 -1.26
C ASN A 114 -23.34 -17.48 -0.56
N PHE A 115 -24.09 -16.48 -1.04
CA PHE A 115 -24.02 -15.10 -0.54
C PHE A 115 -24.16 -14.98 0.99
N GLY A 116 -25.00 -15.81 1.61
CA GLY A 116 -25.14 -15.84 3.07
C GLY A 116 -23.85 -16.26 3.80
N ALA A 117 -23.11 -17.24 3.26
CA ALA A 117 -21.82 -17.65 3.80
C ALA A 117 -20.78 -16.54 3.63
N ILE A 118 -20.78 -15.87 2.47
CA ILE A 118 -19.92 -14.72 2.17
C ILE A 118 -20.12 -13.62 3.22
N CYS A 119 -21.36 -13.19 3.45
CA CYS A 119 -21.67 -12.17 4.46
C CYS A 119 -21.31 -12.60 5.88
N THR A 120 -21.49 -13.88 6.20
CA THR A 120 -21.14 -14.45 7.52
C THR A 120 -19.63 -14.41 7.74
N PHE A 121 -18.83 -14.85 6.76
CA PHE A 121 -17.38 -14.78 6.84
C PHE A 121 -16.87 -13.34 6.88
N ALA A 122 -17.43 -12.46 6.05
CA ALA A 122 -17.01 -11.07 5.98
C ALA A 122 -17.30 -10.29 7.27
N ILE A 123 -18.48 -10.47 7.87
CA ILE A 123 -18.89 -9.70 9.04
C ILE A 123 -18.45 -10.41 10.33
N LEU A 124 -18.87 -11.67 10.53
CA LEU A 124 -18.57 -12.39 11.76
C LEU A 124 -17.12 -12.85 11.82
N GLY A 125 -16.55 -13.30 10.69
CA GLY A 125 -15.14 -13.69 10.63
C GLY A 125 -14.22 -12.53 10.96
N THR A 126 -14.42 -11.37 10.34
CA THR A 126 -13.65 -10.15 10.64
C THR A 126 -13.85 -9.66 12.07
N LEU A 127 -15.07 -9.71 12.60
CA LEU A 127 -15.35 -9.30 13.98
C LEU A 127 -14.65 -10.23 15.00
N ILE A 128 -14.76 -11.54 14.81
CA ILE A 128 -14.13 -12.54 15.68
C ILE A 128 -12.60 -12.39 15.60
N SER A 129 -12.05 -12.28 14.39
CA SER A 129 -10.61 -12.09 14.17
C SER A 129 -10.11 -10.80 14.83
N ALA A 130 -10.87 -9.70 14.77
CA ALA A 130 -10.52 -8.45 15.44
C ALA A 130 -10.50 -8.59 16.97
N MET A 131 -11.51 -9.24 17.55
CA MET A 131 -11.60 -9.48 18.99
C MET A 131 -10.51 -10.42 19.48
N VAL A 132 -10.23 -11.49 18.74
CA VAL A 132 -9.18 -12.46 19.07
C VAL A 132 -7.81 -11.81 19.00
N THR A 133 -7.50 -11.10 17.91
CA THR A 133 -6.21 -10.42 17.73
C THR A 133 -6.01 -9.32 18.76
N GLY A 134 -7.03 -8.47 18.98
CA GLY A 134 -6.97 -7.43 20.01
C GLY A 134 -6.86 -7.99 21.43
N GLY A 135 -7.55 -9.09 21.72
CA GLY A 135 -7.45 -9.82 22.98
C GLY A 135 -6.05 -10.40 23.22
N PHE A 136 -5.43 -10.99 22.20
CA PHE A 136 -4.04 -11.48 22.28
C PHE A 136 -3.05 -10.35 22.55
N VAL A 137 -3.18 -9.20 21.88
CA VAL A 137 -2.32 -8.04 22.12
C VAL A 137 -2.49 -7.49 23.53
N TYR A 138 -3.73 -7.38 24.00
CA TYR A 138 -4.04 -6.94 25.36
C TYR A 138 -3.46 -7.89 26.43
N LEU A 139 -3.64 -9.20 26.25
CA LEU A 139 -3.14 -10.21 27.17
C LEU A 139 -1.60 -10.30 27.13
N GLY A 140 -1.01 -10.21 25.93
CA GLY A 140 0.44 -10.12 25.72
C GLY A 140 1.06 -8.89 26.39
N GLY A 141 0.35 -7.76 26.40
CA GLY A 141 0.71 -6.56 27.14
C GLY A 141 0.67 -6.76 28.65
N ARG A 142 -0.32 -7.50 29.18
CA ARG A 142 -0.38 -7.85 30.61
C ARG A 142 0.74 -8.80 31.04
N LEU A 143 1.11 -9.74 30.17
CA LEU A 143 2.20 -10.70 30.40
C LEU A 143 3.60 -10.12 30.13
N SER A 144 3.70 -8.84 29.75
CA SER A 144 4.95 -8.16 29.36
C SER A 144 5.70 -8.79 28.18
N LEU A 145 5.00 -9.55 27.32
CA LEU A 145 5.54 -10.01 26.03
C LEU A 145 5.45 -8.93 24.93
N VAL A 146 4.45 -8.05 25.04
CA VAL A 146 4.14 -7.00 24.06
C VAL A 146 4.04 -5.66 24.79
N TYR A 147 4.14 -4.55 24.06
CA TYR A 147 3.92 -3.22 24.62
C TYR A 147 2.57 -3.12 25.33
N LYS A 148 2.54 -2.51 26.52
CA LYS A 148 1.30 -2.33 27.29
C LYS A 148 0.41 -1.31 26.62
N LEU A 149 -0.60 -1.80 25.90
CA LEU A 149 -1.65 -1.00 25.31
C LEU A 149 -2.93 -1.13 26.15
N PRO A 150 -3.69 -0.04 26.36
CA PRO A 150 -5.02 -0.14 26.95
C PRO A 150 -5.94 -0.96 26.04
N LEU A 151 -7.04 -1.47 26.61
CA LEU A 151 -7.97 -2.37 25.90
C LEU A 151 -8.47 -1.76 24.59
N LEU A 152 -8.81 -0.46 24.61
CA LEU A 152 -9.31 0.25 23.43
C LEU A 152 -8.28 0.26 22.28
N GLU A 153 -7.02 0.61 22.57
CA GLU A 153 -5.93 0.64 21.57
C GLU A 153 -5.65 -0.76 21.01
N SER A 154 -5.75 -1.79 21.86
CA SER A 154 -5.57 -3.18 21.44
C SER A 154 -6.72 -3.65 20.53
N CYS A 155 -7.97 -3.22 20.82
CA CYS A 155 -9.12 -3.50 19.97
C CYS A 155 -9.06 -2.75 18.62
N ILE A 156 -8.59 -1.50 18.61
CA ILE A 156 -8.37 -0.73 17.38
C ILE A 156 -7.27 -1.38 16.53
N PHE A 157 -6.17 -1.81 17.18
CA PHE A 157 -5.13 -2.57 16.48
C PHE A 157 -5.69 -3.87 15.91
N GLY A 158 -6.46 -4.62 16.70
CA GLY A 158 -7.12 -5.84 16.25
C GLY A 158 -8.07 -5.61 15.07
N SER A 159 -8.83 -4.51 15.04
CA SER A 159 -9.72 -4.20 13.92
C SER A 159 -8.95 -3.83 12.65
N ILE A 160 -7.84 -3.09 12.77
CA ILE A 160 -6.97 -2.74 11.64
C ILE A 160 -6.30 -3.99 11.05
N ILE A 161 -5.83 -4.92 11.88
CA ILE A 161 -5.17 -6.14 11.41
C ILE A 161 -6.16 -7.17 10.86
N SER A 162 -7.38 -7.20 11.41
CA SER A 162 -8.45 -8.09 10.92
C SER A 162 -8.98 -7.68 9.55
N ALA A 163 -8.73 -6.44 9.13
CA ALA A 163 -8.93 -6.00 7.76
C ALA A 163 -7.99 -6.77 6.81
N THR A 164 -8.47 -7.91 6.31
CA THR A 164 -7.81 -8.66 5.23
C THR A 164 -7.78 -7.83 3.95
N ASP A 165 -6.65 -7.88 3.22
CA ASP A 165 -6.54 -7.41 1.83
C ASP A 165 -6.75 -8.60 0.87
N PRO A 166 -7.98 -8.86 0.45
CA PRO A 166 -8.32 -9.95 -0.44
C PRO A 166 -7.81 -9.74 -1.86
N VAL A 167 -7.40 -8.53 -2.28
CA VAL A 167 -6.80 -8.32 -3.61
C VAL A 167 -5.52 -9.13 -3.74
N SER A 168 -4.69 -9.10 -2.70
CA SER A 168 -3.47 -9.88 -2.62
C SER A 168 -3.75 -11.39 -2.61
N VAL A 169 -4.80 -11.85 -1.93
CA VAL A 169 -5.21 -13.27 -1.90
C VAL A 169 -5.79 -13.73 -3.23
N LEU A 170 -6.56 -12.86 -3.90
CA LEU A 170 -7.22 -13.14 -5.17
C LEU A 170 -6.19 -13.35 -6.28
N ALA A 171 -5.13 -12.55 -6.31
CA ALA A 171 -4.02 -12.72 -7.24
C ALA A 171 -3.36 -14.10 -7.10
N VAL A 172 -3.20 -14.60 -5.86
CA VAL A 172 -2.71 -15.97 -5.58
C VAL A 172 -3.67 -17.03 -6.12
N PHE A 173 -4.96 -16.86 -5.85
CA PHE A 173 -5.96 -17.88 -6.16
C PHE A 173 -6.22 -18.02 -7.65
N GLN A 174 -6.06 -16.95 -8.43
CA GLN A 174 -6.09 -17.01 -9.90
C GLN A 174 -4.91 -17.81 -10.46
N GLU A 175 -3.71 -17.63 -9.90
CA GLU A 175 -2.51 -18.37 -10.35
C GLU A 175 -2.60 -19.87 -10.02
N LEU A 176 -3.25 -20.22 -8.91
CA LEU A 176 -3.44 -21.61 -8.47
C LEU A 176 -4.63 -22.35 -9.10
N GLY A 177 -5.46 -21.67 -9.91
CA GLY A 177 -6.63 -22.29 -10.55
C GLY A 177 -7.71 -22.72 -9.55
N THR A 178 -8.05 -21.84 -8.61
CA THR A 178 -8.94 -22.12 -7.47
C THR A 178 -10.41 -22.29 -7.87
N ASP A 179 -11.18 -23.05 -7.08
CA ASP A 179 -12.62 -23.25 -7.25
C ASP A 179 -13.40 -21.92 -7.27
N VAL A 180 -14.37 -21.84 -8.17
CA VAL A 180 -15.19 -20.64 -8.43
C VAL A 180 -15.93 -20.16 -7.17
N ASN A 181 -16.28 -21.07 -6.25
CA ASN A 181 -16.95 -20.72 -4.99
C ASN A 181 -16.03 -20.00 -4.01
N LEU A 182 -14.75 -20.39 -3.92
CA LEU A 182 -13.80 -19.77 -2.99
C LEU A 182 -13.38 -18.38 -3.52
N TYR A 183 -13.22 -18.27 -4.84
CA TYR A 183 -12.97 -17.01 -5.52
C TYR A 183 -14.14 -16.02 -5.32
N ALA A 184 -15.37 -16.49 -5.50
CA ALA A 184 -16.60 -15.74 -5.23
C ALA A 184 -16.67 -15.23 -3.79
N LEU A 185 -16.28 -16.07 -2.82
CA LEU A 185 -16.36 -15.77 -1.40
C LEU A 185 -15.37 -14.69 -0.97
N VAL A 186 -14.10 -14.81 -1.36
CA VAL A 186 -13.05 -13.85 -1.03
C VAL A 186 -13.33 -12.48 -1.67
N LEU A 187 -13.75 -12.47 -2.95
CA LEU A 187 -14.15 -11.23 -3.63
C LEU A 187 -15.35 -10.55 -2.93
N GLY A 188 -16.37 -11.32 -2.57
CA GLY A 188 -17.54 -10.80 -1.90
C GLY A 188 -17.24 -10.22 -0.51
N GLU A 189 -16.36 -10.88 0.26
CA GLU A 189 -15.83 -10.34 1.52
C GLU A 189 -15.19 -8.97 1.31
N SER A 190 -14.29 -8.87 0.31
CA SER A 190 -13.58 -7.63 -0.06
C SER A 190 -14.51 -6.45 -0.23
N VAL A 191 -15.50 -6.64 -1.12
CA VAL A 191 -16.39 -5.57 -1.57
C VAL A 191 -17.29 -5.14 -0.42
N LEU A 192 -17.78 -6.09 0.40
CA LEU A 192 -18.55 -5.76 1.59
C LEU A 192 -17.71 -5.01 2.63
N ASN A 193 -16.48 -5.45 2.88
CA ASN A 193 -15.61 -4.86 3.88
C ASN A 193 -15.21 -3.42 3.49
N ASP A 194 -14.91 -3.19 2.22
CA ASP A 194 -14.62 -1.85 1.68
C ASP A 194 -15.85 -0.95 1.65
N ALA A 195 -17.03 -1.48 1.32
CA ALA A 195 -18.28 -0.73 1.37
C ALA A 195 -18.61 -0.28 2.81
N VAL A 196 -18.43 -1.16 3.80
CA VAL A 196 -18.66 -0.84 5.22
C VAL A 196 -17.65 0.21 5.71
N ARG A 197 -16.38 0.15 5.26
CA ARG A 197 -15.35 1.14 5.62
C ARG A 197 -15.61 2.53 5.02
N HIS A 198 -16.22 2.61 3.85
CA HIS A 198 -16.48 3.89 3.18
C HIS A 198 -17.90 4.45 3.37
N HIS A 199 -18.82 3.65 3.93
CA HIS A 199 -20.11 4.15 4.39
C HIS A 199 -19.95 4.88 5.75
N ASP A 200 -19.19 5.98 5.75
CA ASP A 200 -19.17 6.93 6.85
C ASP A 200 -20.45 7.80 6.78
N PRO A 201 -21.42 7.64 7.70
CA PRO A 201 -22.51 8.61 7.85
C PRO A 201 -22.00 10.01 8.27
N ILE A 202 -20.71 10.13 8.58
CA ILE A 202 -20.06 11.36 9.05
C ILE A 202 -19.77 12.34 7.91
N LYS A 203 -19.76 11.91 6.63
CA LYS A 203 -19.60 12.84 5.49
C LYS A 203 -20.87 13.59 5.13
N GLU A 204 -22.07 13.06 5.43
CA GLU A 204 -23.32 13.79 5.14
C GLU A 204 -23.59 14.95 6.12
N VAL A 205 -23.10 14.87 7.36
CA VAL A 205 -23.34 15.93 8.36
C VAL A 205 -22.42 17.15 8.19
N LYS A 206 -21.34 17.04 7.40
CA LYS A 206 -20.44 18.17 7.09
C LYS A 206 -20.77 18.91 5.79
N CYS A 207 -21.82 18.48 5.08
CA CYS A 207 -22.33 19.14 3.86
C CYS A 207 -23.67 19.87 4.08
N LEU A 208 -24.10 20.03 5.34
CA LEU A 208 -25.14 20.96 5.79
C LEU A 208 -24.53 21.94 6.80
#